data_AF-A0A2G2PCT6-F1
#
_entry.id   AF-A0A2G2PCT6-F1
#
_cell.length_a   1.000
_cell.length_b   1.000
_cell.length_c   1.000
_cell.angle_alpha   90.00
_cell.angle_beta   90.00
_cell.angle_gamma   90.00
#
_symmetry.space_group_name_H-M   'P 1'
#
loop_
_entity.id
_entity.type
_entity.pdbx_description
1 polymer ?
#
loop_
_entity_poly.entity_id
_entity_poly.type
_entity_poly.pdbx_seq_one_letter_code
_entity_poly.pdbx_strand_id
1 'polypeptide(L)'
;MLDNSVWRQYNKENNFRQMIARFCKENIDTLIHDDKALYAVLKAKLTKKELRLFAMDSAQLDSNELKAAFDYNDEDLDKSKFKLYKKLKQDKVRLDFRASSLDYSE
;
A
#
# COMPACT_ATOMS: atom_id res chain seq x y z
N MET A 1 -0.23 -13.12 9.12
CA MET A 1 0.11 -13.35 7.70
C MET A 1 -1.09 -13.01 6.82
N LEU A 2 -0.81 -12.56 5.59
CA LEU A 2 -1.77 -11.99 4.64
C LEU A 2 -2.22 -12.99 3.55
N ASP A 3 -2.33 -14.27 3.88
CA ASP A 3 -2.31 -15.40 2.91
C ASP A 3 -3.39 -15.36 1.81
N ASN A 4 -4.50 -14.63 2.03
CA ASN A 4 -5.59 -14.44 1.04
C ASN A 4 -5.72 -12.98 0.55
N SER A 5 -4.67 -12.18 0.66
CA SER A 5 -4.66 -10.76 0.28
C SER A 5 -4.25 -10.54 -1.19
N VAL A 6 -4.58 -9.36 -1.72
CA VAL A 6 -4.03 -8.88 -3.00
C VAL A 6 -2.50 -8.78 -2.91
N TRP A 7 -1.97 -8.46 -1.72
CA TRP A 7 -0.53 -8.41 -1.47
C TRP A 7 0.17 -9.72 -1.81
N ARG A 8 -0.33 -10.85 -1.27
CA ARG A 8 0.27 -12.19 -1.46
C ARG A 8 0.17 -12.73 -2.89
N GLN A 9 -0.67 -12.15 -3.73
CA GLN A 9 -0.72 -12.50 -5.16
C GLN A 9 0.56 -12.09 -5.90
N TYR A 10 1.22 -11.02 -5.44
CA TYR A 10 2.42 -10.47 -6.10
C TYR A 10 3.67 -10.55 -5.21
N ASN A 11 3.51 -10.55 -3.89
CA ASN A 11 4.61 -10.48 -2.92
C ASN A 11 4.69 -11.77 -2.09
N LYS A 12 5.72 -12.59 -2.37
CA LYS A 12 5.96 -13.85 -1.65
C LYS A 12 6.59 -13.61 -0.27
N GLU A 13 7.33 -12.53 -0.12
CA GLU A 13 7.98 -12.17 1.14
C GLU A 13 7.03 -11.42 2.07
N ASN A 14 7.27 -11.52 3.38
CA ASN A 14 6.52 -10.77 4.38
C ASN A 14 7.16 -9.39 4.64
N ASN A 15 7.29 -8.59 3.59
CA ASN A 15 7.90 -7.25 3.63
C ASN A 15 6.85 -6.11 3.56
N PHE A 16 5.56 -6.42 3.77
CA PHE A 16 4.45 -5.46 3.65
C PHE A 16 4.67 -4.20 4.50
N ARG A 17 4.95 -4.36 5.80
CA ARG A 17 5.17 -3.23 6.71
C ARG A 17 6.39 -2.38 6.31
N GLN A 18 7.45 -3.01 5.80
CA GLN A 18 8.62 -2.31 5.28
C GLN A 18 8.29 -1.46 4.06
N MET A 19 7.49 -2.00 3.14
CA MET A 19 7.07 -1.26 1.94
C MET A 19 6.16 -0.09 2.30
N ILE A 20 5.23 -0.26 3.24
CA ILE A 20 4.42 0.85 3.75
C ILE A 20 5.30 1.95 4.35
N ALA A 21 6.24 1.60 5.23
CA ALA A 21 7.18 2.56 5.81
C ALA A 21 7.95 3.32 4.73
N ARG A 22 8.49 2.60 3.74
CA ARG A 22 9.24 3.17 2.61
C ARG A 22 8.41 4.15 1.78
N PHE A 23 7.22 3.75 1.34
CA PHE A 23 6.39 4.58 0.45
C PHE A 23 5.72 5.74 1.18
N CYS A 24 5.34 5.54 2.45
CA CYS A 24 4.78 6.59 3.29
C CYS A 24 5.84 7.54 3.83
N LYS A 25 7.14 7.19 3.77
CA LYS A 25 8.24 7.90 4.46
C LYS A 25 8.00 8.00 5.97
N GLU A 26 7.60 6.89 6.57
CA GLU A 26 7.34 6.74 8.00
C GLU A 26 8.35 5.78 8.63
N ASN A 27 8.55 5.88 9.94
CA ASN A 27 9.37 4.92 10.66
C ASN A 27 8.59 3.60 10.80
N ILE A 28 9.21 2.46 10.48
CA ILE A 28 8.57 1.16 10.58
C ILE A 28 8.13 0.80 12.02
N ASP A 29 8.82 1.35 13.02
CA ASP A 29 8.54 1.14 14.45
C ASP A 29 7.33 1.92 14.94
N THR A 30 6.91 2.97 14.20
CA THR A 30 5.71 3.73 14.54
C THR A 30 4.45 3.16 13.91
N LEU A 31 4.59 2.24 12.94
CA LEU A 31 3.47 1.61 12.24
C LEU A 31 2.79 0.55 13.08
N ILE A 32 1.52 0.27 12.78
CA ILE A 32 0.79 -0.88 13.34
C ILE A 32 1.58 -2.18 13.14
N HIS A 33 1.88 -2.88 14.23
CA HIS A 33 2.71 -4.07 14.21
C HIS A 33 2.05 -5.30 13.59
N ASP A 34 0.73 -5.44 13.75
CA ASP A 34 -0.04 -6.52 13.12
C ASP A 34 -0.29 -6.21 11.64
N ASP A 35 0.34 -7.00 10.77
CA ASP A 35 0.17 -6.92 9.31
C ASP A 35 -1.30 -6.98 8.89
N LYS A 36 -2.15 -7.76 9.57
CA LYS A 36 -3.58 -7.87 9.23
C LYS A 36 -4.31 -6.57 9.54
N ALA A 37 -4.08 -5.99 10.71
CA ALA A 37 -4.65 -4.70 11.10
C ALA A 37 -4.17 -3.59 10.18
N LEU A 38 -2.86 -3.50 9.92
CA LEU A 38 -2.30 -2.51 9.00
C LEU A 38 -2.88 -2.66 7.58
N TYR A 39 -3.03 -3.89 7.09
CA TYR A 39 -3.62 -4.17 5.78
C TYR A 39 -5.10 -3.81 5.73
N ALA A 40 -5.85 -4.00 6.82
CA ALA A 40 -7.25 -3.58 6.91
C ALA A 40 -7.38 -2.04 6.83
N VAL A 41 -6.52 -1.30 7.53
CA VAL A 41 -6.46 0.17 7.42
C VAL A 41 -6.12 0.59 5.99
N LEU A 42 -5.11 -0.03 5.36
CA LEU A 42 -4.76 0.26 3.97
C LEU A 42 -5.94 0.02 3.02
N LYS A 43 -6.66 -1.10 3.18
CA LYS A 43 -7.87 -1.43 2.43
C LYS A 43 -8.98 -0.39 2.59
N ALA A 44 -9.12 0.21 3.77
CA ALA A 44 -10.13 1.23 4.01
C ALA A 44 -9.78 2.58 3.34
N LYS A 45 -8.48 2.87 3.12
CA LYS A 45 -8.01 4.13 2.54
C LYS A 45 -7.81 4.07 1.02
N LEU A 46 -7.53 2.88 0.49
CA LEU A 46 -7.28 2.65 -0.93
C LEU A 46 -8.47 1.99 -1.62
N THR A 47 -8.75 2.41 -2.85
CA THR A 47 -9.63 1.66 -3.75
C THR A 47 -9.01 0.32 -4.14
N LYS A 48 -9.82 -0.60 -4.66
CA LYS A 48 -9.33 -1.91 -5.14
C LYS A 48 -8.24 -1.78 -6.22
N LYS A 49 -8.35 -0.78 -7.11
CA LYS A 49 -7.34 -0.51 -8.16
C LYS A 49 -6.04 0.00 -7.54
N GLU A 50 -6.12 0.97 -6.63
CA GLU A 50 -4.97 1.53 -5.91
C GLU A 50 -4.24 0.46 -5.08
N LEU A 51 -4.98 -0.39 -4.36
CA LEU A 51 -4.40 -1.47 -3.57
C LEU A 51 -3.68 -2.50 -4.45
N ARG A 52 -4.26 -2.84 -5.62
CA ARG A 52 -3.62 -3.72 -6.59
C ARG A 52 -2.37 -3.08 -7.19
N LEU A 53 -2.46 -1.80 -7.56
CA LEU A 53 -1.32 -1.05 -8.11
C LEU A 53 -0.18 -1.00 -7.09
N PHE A 54 -0.49 -0.71 -5.82
CA PHE A 54 0.49 -0.73 -4.73
C PHE A 54 1.16 -2.10 -4.58
N ALA A 55 0.38 -3.18 -4.59
CA ALA A 55 0.91 -4.53 -4.44
C ALA A 55 1.82 -4.94 -5.62
N MET A 56 1.43 -4.62 -6.86
CA MET A 56 2.21 -4.91 -8.06
C MET A 56 3.48 -4.05 -8.14
N ASP A 57 3.37 -2.75 -7.86
CA ASP A 57 4.52 -1.84 -7.89
C ASP A 57 5.51 -2.16 -6.75
N SER A 58 5.02 -2.60 -5.59
CA SER A 58 5.87 -3.09 -4.49
C SER A 58 6.61 -4.38 -4.85
N ALA A 59 5.98 -5.25 -5.64
CA ALA A 59 6.62 -6.45 -6.18
C ALA A 59 7.58 -6.15 -7.34
N GLN A 60 7.79 -4.86 -7.67
CA GLN A 60 8.69 -4.39 -8.72
C GLN A 60 8.37 -4.97 -10.10
N LEU A 61 7.08 -5.22 -10.39
CA LEU A 61 6.64 -5.61 -11.73
C LEU A 61 6.98 -4.52 -12.75
N ASP A 62 7.23 -4.94 -13.98
CA ASP A 62 7.60 -4.01 -15.05
C ASP A 62 6.43 -3.07 -15.41
N SER A 63 6.76 -1.87 -15.88
CA SER A 63 5.76 -0.90 -16.33
C SER A 63 4.84 -1.45 -17.41
N ASN A 64 5.30 -2.36 -18.28
CA ASN A 64 4.46 -2.99 -19.29
C ASN A 64 3.43 -3.96 -18.69
N GLU A 65 3.81 -4.72 -17.65
CA GLU A 65 2.87 -5.60 -16.93
C GLU A 65 1.83 -4.79 -16.16
N LEU A 66 2.27 -3.70 -15.52
CA LEU A 66 1.38 -2.75 -14.86
C LEU A 66 0.39 -2.13 -15.87
N LYS A 67 0.88 -1.64 -17.01
CA LYS A 67 0.02 -1.09 -18.06
C LYS A 67 -1.00 -2.10 -18.55
N ALA A 68 -0.58 -3.34 -18.85
CA ALA A 68 -1.48 -4.39 -19.30
C ALA A 68 -2.55 -4.78 -18.26
N ALA A 69 -2.19 -4.81 -16.97
CA ALA A 69 -3.12 -5.20 -15.91
C ALA A 69 -4.23 -4.18 -15.63
N PHE A 70 -4.00 -2.92 -15.98
CA PHE A 70 -4.93 -1.81 -15.76
C PHE A 70 -5.46 -1.17 -17.03
N ASP A 71 -5.02 -1.64 -18.20
CA ASP A 71 -5.31 -1.04 -19.52
C ASP A 71 -4.89 0.44 -19.58
N TYR A 72 -3.66 0.71 -19.13
CA TYR A 72 -3.09 2.07 -19.07
C TYR A 72 -2.06 2.31 -20.18
N ASN A 73 -1.98 3.56 -20.64
CA ASN A 73 -0.80 4.10 -21.31
C ASN A 73 0.22 4.61 -20.27
N ASP A 74 1.38 5.09 -20.73
CA ASP A 74 2.44 5.58 -19.85
C ASP A 74 1.99 6.76 -18.97
N GLU A 75 1.26 7.72 -19.53
CA GLU A 75 0.74 8.85 -18.76
C GLU A 75 -0.26 8.44 -17.68
N ASP A 76 -1.16 7.51 -17.99
CA ASP A 76 -2.20 7.04 -17.08
C ASP A 76 -1.61 6.22 -15.94
N LEU A 77 -0.57 5.42 -16.23
CA LEU A 77 0.21 4.73 -15.20
C LEU A 77 0.89 5.74 -14.27
N ASP A 78 1.60 6.72 -14.81
CA ASP A 78 2.29 7.74 -14.02
C ASP A 78 1.33 8.59 -13.18
N LYS A 79 0.21 9.02 -13.77
CA LYS A 79 -0.87 9.74 -13.06
C LYS A 79 -1.43 8.89 -11.92
N SER A 80 -1.64 7.58 -12.15
CA SER A 80 -2.18 6.66 -11.14
C SER A 80 -1.20 6.41 -10.00
N LYS A 81 0.08 6.16 -10.31
CA LYS A 81 1.15 6.04 -9.30
C LYS A 81 1.30 7.33 -8.50
N PHE A 82 1.33 8.48 -9.18
CA PHE A 82 1.42 9.77 -8.53
C PHE A 82 0.27 10.01 -7.54
N LYS A 83 -0.98 9.77 -7.95
CA LYS A 83 -2.16 9.91 -7.08
C LYS A 83 -2.08 8.97 -5.87
N LEU A 84 -1.74 7.70 -6.09
CA LEU A 84 -1.58 6.71 -5.03
C LEU A 84 -0.54 7.15 -3.99
N TYR A 85 0.67 7.48 -4.44
CA TYR A 85 1.76 7.84 -3.53
C TYR A 85 1.58 9.21 -2.90
N LYS A 86 0.93 10.15 -3.60
CA LYS A 86 0.52 11.42 -3.00
C LYS A 86 -0.47 11.17 -1.86
N LYS A 87 -1.45 10.28 -2.04
CA LYS A 87 -2.43 9.91 -0.99
C LYS A 87 -1.75 9.25 0.21
N LEU A 88 -0.88 8.26 -0.01
CA LEU A 88 -0.14 7.58 1.08
C LEU A 88 0.77 8.51 1.89
N LYS A 89 1.18 9.64 1.30
CA LYS A 89 1.99 10.67 1.97
C LYS A 89 1.16 11.75 2.68
N GLN A 90 -0.17 11.70 2.60
CA GLN A 90 -1.02 12.64 3.34
C GLN A 90 -1.00 12.33 4.83
N ASP A 91 -0.84 13.35 5.66
CA ASP A 91 -0.70 13.17 7.11
C ASP A 91 -1.89 12.43 7.73
N LYS A 92 -3.12 12.71 7.26
CA LYS A 92 -4.31 11.98 7.71
C LYS A 92 -4.17 10.47 7.52
N VAL A 93 -3.70 10.05 6.34
CA VAL A 93 -3.52 8.63 5.99
C VAL A 93 -2.36 8.02 6.77
N ARG A 94 -1.25 8.75 6.93
CA ARG A 94 -0.10 8.30 7.72
C ARG A 94 -0.45 8.10 9.18
N LEU A 95 -1.22 9.02 9.77
CA LEU A 95 -1.70 8.92 11.14
C LEU A 95 -2.52 7.65 11.34
N ASP A 96 -3.38 7.29 10.39
CA ASP A 96 -4.17 6.05 10.46
C ASP A 96 -3.28 4.79 10.50
N PHE A 97 -2.10 4.81 9.89
CA PHE A 97 -1.18 3.67 9.86
C PHE A 97 -0.30 3.52 11.11
N ARG A 98 -0.25 4.53 11.98
CA ARG A 98 0.54 4.48 13.21
C ARG A 98 -0.11 3.60 14.25
N ALA A 99 0.67 2.87 15.04
CA ALA A 99 0.14 2.00 16.10
C ALA A 99 -0.77 2.77 17.08
N SER A 100 -0.40 4.01 17.38
CA SER A 100 -1.19 4.91 18.26
C SER A 100 -2.59 5.22 17.73
N SER A 101 -2.92 4.94 16.46
CA SER A 101 -4.28 5.15 15.94
C SER A 101 -5.28 4.10 16.45
N LEU A 102 -4.78 2.93 16.85
CA LEU A 102 -5.59 1.84 17.39
C LEU A 102 -5.91 2.05 18.87
N ASP A 103 -5.02 2.71 19.61
CA ASP A 103 -5.16 2.96 21.06
C ASP A 103 -6.32 3.94 21.39
N TYR A 104 -6.84 4.69 20.42
CA TYR A 104 -7.99 5.59 20.60
C TYR A 104 -9.34 4.97 20.23
N SER A 105 -9.38 3.67 19.92
CA SER A 105 -10.62 2.97 19.54
C SER A 105 -11.21 2.08 20.65
N GLU A 106 -10.66 2.16 21.88
CA GLU A 106 -11.24 1.60 23.11
C GLU A 106 -12.00 2.67 23.91
#